data_AF-A0A8T2TWS5-F1
#
_entry.id   AF-A0A8T2TWS5-F1
#
_cell.length_a   1.000
_cell.length_b   1.000
_cell.length_c   1.000
_cell.angle_alpha   90.00
_cell.angle_beta   90.00
_cell.angle_gamma   90.00
#
_symmetry.space_group_name_H-M   'P 1'
#
loop_
_entity.id
_entity.type
_entity.pdbx_description
1 polymer ?
#
loop_
_entity_poly.entity_id
_entity_poly.type
_entity_poly.pdbx_seq_one_letter_code
_entity_poly.pdbx_strand_id
1 'polypeptide(L)'
;MGRKLILSLVSSVQQGKELVMNKHFVNGLRSILCDSSLDKEFVAKALTLPTEAEIMDLMEVVDPDAVHTARRFAVKEIASTLRKELFDAVKNNCSNEAYVFNHENMARRALKNVSLGYLASLNELEATGLALNEYNTTTNMTEQIAALAAISQNSGDLRTKTLSKLYEQWKKDSLVTNKWIA
;
A
#
# COMPACT_ATOMS: atom_id res chain seq x y z
N MET A 1 -4.71 -12.63 -11.22
CA MET A 1 -4.65 -11.55 -12.24
C MET A 1 -3.39 -10.69 -12.07
N GLY A 2 -3.13 -10.12 -10.88
CA GLY A 2 -1.94 -9.30 -10.62
C GLY A 2 -0.58 -9.98 -10.88
N ARG A 3 -0.43 -11.28 -10.56
CA ARG A 3 0.83 -12.03 -10.82
C ARG A 3 1.25 -11.98 -12.29
N LYS A 4 0.33 -12.29 -13.21
CA LYS A 4 0.59 -12.25 -14.66
C LYS A 4 0.96 -10.85 -15.15
N LEU A 5 0.30 -9.81 -14.61
CA LEU A 5 0.63 -8.43 -14.94
C LEU A 5 2.08 -8.11 -14.55
N ILE A 6 2.47 -8.38 -13.29
CA ILE A 6 3.82 -8.06 -12.83
C ILE A 6 4.86 -8.86 -13.60
N LEU A 7 4.66 -10.17 -13.83
CA LEU A 7 5.58 -10.98 -14.64
C LEU A 7 5.75 -10.44 -16.06
N SER A 8 4.67 -9.95 -16.69
CA SER A 8 4.77 -9.31 -18.01
C SER A 8 5.59 -8.01 -17.98
N LEU A 9 5.45 -7.22 -16.91
CA LEU A 9 6.24 -5.99 -16.73
C LEU A 9 7.71 -6.32 -16.44
N VAL A 10 7.99 -7.36 -15.64
CA VAL A 10 9.36 -7.86 -15.38
C VAL A 10 10.04 -8.25 -16.69
N SER A 11 9.35 -9.02 -17.54
CA SER A 11 9.88 -9.37 -18.86
C SER A 11 10.17 -8.14 -19.72
N SER A 12 9.38 -7.06 -19.62
CA SER A 12 9.66 -5.81 -20.32
C SER A 12 10.89 -5.10 -19.77
N VAL A 13 11.07 -5.06 -18.44
CA VAL A 13 12.29 -4.49 -17.81
C VAL A 13 13.53 -5.23 -18.30
N GLN A 14 13.52 -6.57 -18.27
CA GLN A 14 14.65 -7.40 -18.68
C GLN A 14 15.04 -7.21 -20.15
N GLN A 15 14.08 -6.85 -21.01
CA GLN A 15 14.29 -6.58 -22.43
C GLN A 15 14.61 -5.11 -22.73
N GLY A 16 14.72 -4.25 -21.71
CA GLY A 16 14.91 -2.81 -21.88
C GLY A 16 13.75 -2.12 -22.61
N LYS A 17 12.55 -2.70 -22.55
CA LYS A 17 11.34 -2.13 -23.17
C LYS A 17 10.69 -1.13 -22.24
N GLU A 18 9.97 -0.18 -22.84
CA GLU A 18 9.13 0.74 -22.09
C GLU A 18 8.06 -0.04 -21.30
N LEU A 19 7.87 0.36 -20.04
CA LEU A 19 6.83 -0.21 -19.19
C LEU A 19 5.49 0.45 -19.52
N VAL A 20 4.52 -0.38 -19.88
CA VAL A 20 3.17 0.09 -20.21
C VAL A 20 2.17 -0.65 -19.34
N MET A 21 1.39 0.12 -18.58
CA MET A 21 0.31 -0.44 -17.76
C MET A 21 -0.88 -0.84 -18.64
N ASN A 22 -1.43 -2.03 -18.39
CA ASN A 22 -2.66 -2.46 -19.05
C ASN A 22 -3.87 -1.66 -18.53
N LYS A 23 -4.42 -0.79 -19.37
CA LYS A 23 -5.58 0.07 -19.02
C LYS A 23 -6.80 -0.72 -18.58
N HIS A 24 -7.06 -1.90 -19.15
CA HIS A 24 -8.18 -2.75 -18.74
C HIS A 24 -8.00 -3.29 -17.31
N PHE A 25 -6.76 -3.58 -16.91
CA PHE A 25 -6.47 -4.00 -15.54
C PHE A 25 -6.80 -2.87 -14.55
N VAL A 26 -6.32 -1.66 -14.82
CA VAL A 26 -6.56 -0.49 -13.96
C VAL A 26 -8.04 -0.11 -13.92
N ASN A 27 -8.74 -0.18 -15.06
CA ASN A 27 -10.19 0.05 -15.10
C ASN A 27 -10.96 -1.01 -14.32
N GLY A 28 -10.55 -2.28 -14.36
CA GLY A 28 -11.12 -3.33 -13.52
C GLY A 28 -10.95 -3.05 -12.03
N LEU A 29 -9.76 -2.60 -11.62
CA LEU A 29 -9.53 -2.16 -10.24
C LEU A 29 -10.40 -0.95 -9.87
N ARG A 30 -10.59 0.02 -10.77
CA ARG A 30 -11.50 1.16 -10.56
C ARG A 30 -12.93 0.68 -10.32
N SER A 31 -13.44 -0.23 -11.15
CA SER A 31 -14.78 -0.78 -11.00
C SER A 31 -14.96 -1.45 -9.64
N ILE A 32 -13.98 -2.24 -9.19
CA ILE A 32 -14.02 -2.90 -7.87
C ILE A 32 -13.95 -1.87 -6.73
N LEU A 33 -13.07 -0.87 -6.83
CA LEU A 33 -12.89 0.16 -5.81
C LEU A 33 -14.13 1.04 -5.63
N CYS A 34 -14.87 1.30 -6.72
CA CYS A 34 -16.07 2.15 -6.71
C CYS A 34 -17.38 1.40 -6.45
N ASP A 35 -17.35 0.07 -6.38
CA ASP A 35 -18.55 -0.74 -6.14
C ASP A 35 -18.87 -0.82 -4.65
N SER A 36 -19.89 -0.07 -4.23
CA SER A 36 -20.34 -0.01 -2.83
C SER A 36 -21.07 -1.26 -2.35
N SER A 37 -21.43 -2.18 -3.25
CA SER A 37 -22.08 -3.44 -2.90
C SER A 37 -21.08 -4.52 -2.47
N LEU A 38 -19.80 -4.36 -2.80
CA LEU A 38 -18.75 -5.29 -2.44
C LEU A 38 -18.30 -5.12 -1.00
N ASP A 39 -17.94 -6.25 -0.38
CA ASP A 39 -17.29 -6.21 0.92
C ASP A 39 -15.92 -5.52 0.85
N LYS A 40 -15.62 -4.68 1.85
CA LYS A 40 -14.40 -3.85 1.83
C LYS A 40 -13.12 -4.67 1.97
N GLU A 41 -13.15 -5.81 2.66
CA GLU A 41 -12.00 -6.70 2.76
C GLU A 41 -11.74 -7.37 1.41
N PHE A 42 -12.80 -7.76 0.70
CA PHE A 42 -12.69 -8.23 -0.69
C PHE A 42 -12.06 -7.18 -1.60
N VAL A 43 -12.54 -5.94 -1.57
CA VAL A 43 -11.99 -4.82 -2.35
C VAL A 43 -10.51 -4.61 -2.03
N ALA A 44 -10.15 -4.59 -0.74
CA ALA A 44 -8.76 -4.44 -0.29
C ALA A 44 -7.85 -5.56 -0.81
N LYS A 45 -8.32 -6.82 -0.75
CA LYS A 45 -7.60 -7.99 -1.29
C LYS A 45 -7.44 -7.91 -2.81
N ALA A 46 -8.47 -7.49 -3.53
CA ALA A 46 -8.40 -7.33 -4.99
C ALA A 46 -7.39 -6.25 -5.42
N LEU A 47 -7.29 -5.17 -4.65
CA LEU A 47 -6.31 -4.08 -4.86
C LEU A 47 -4.89 -4.45 -4.43
N THR A 48 -4.70 -5.49 -3.60
CA THR A 48 -3.37 -5.86 -3.12
C THR A 48 -2.58 -6.55 -4.22
N LEU A 49 -1.50 -5.91 -4.68
CA LEU A 49 -0.56 -6.54 -5.62
C LEU A 49 0.29 -7.59 -4.92
N PRO A 50 0.69 -8.66 -5.64
CA PRO A 50 1.62 -9.65 -5.12
C PRO A 50 2.90 -9.01 -4.57
N THR A 51 3.48 -9.64 -3.56
CA THR A 51 4.78 -9.25 -3.00
C THR A 51 5.91 -9.58 -3.97
N GLU A 52 7.08 -8.95 -3.80
CA GLU A 52 8.24 -9.26 -4.64
C GLU A 52 8.66 -10.73 -4.48
N ALA A 53 8.62 -11.27 -3.25
CA ALA A 53 8.87 -12.68 -2.99
C ALA A 53 7.91 -13.60 -3.76
N GLU A 54 6.60 -13.32 -3.71
CA GLU A 54 5.61 -14.10 -4.48
C GLU A 54 5.84 -14.05 -5.99
N ILE A 55 6.45 -12.99 -6.52
CA ILE A 55 6.77 -12.91 -7.95
C ILE A 55 8.04 -13.69 -8.25
N MET A 56 9.08 -13.56 -7.41
CA MET A 56 10.33 -14.29 -7.55
C MET A 56 10.13 -15.81 -7.48
N ASP A 57 9.24 -16.30 -6.61
CA ASP A 57 8.89 -17.73 -6.50
C ASP A 57 8.28 -18.32 -7.78
N LEU A 58 7.77 -17.46 -8.68
CA LEU A 58 7.17 -17.88 -9.95
C LEU A 58 8.15 -17.81 -11.13
N MET A 59 9.38 -17.33 -10.89
CA MET A 59 10.39 -17.13 -11.92
C MET A 59 11.38 -18.29 -11.95
N GLU A 60 11.70 -18.77 -13.15
CA GLU A 60 12.75 -19.78 -13.33
C GLU A 60 14.15 -19.19 -13.11
N VAL A 61 14.36 -17.96 -13.58
CA VAL A 61 15.59 -17.18 -13.36
C VAL A 61 15.20 -15.90 -12.62
N VAL A 62 15.63 -15.78 -11.37
CA VAL A 62 15.29 -14.66 -10.49
C VAL A 62 16.10 -13.41 -10.85
N ASP A 63 15.40 -12.28 -10.97
CA ASP A 63 15.96 -10.95 -11.21
C ASP A 63 15.31 -9.94 -10.24
N PRO A 64 15.90 -9.73 -9.04
CA PRO A 64 15.29 -8.91 -8.00
C PRO A 64 15.10 -7.46 -8.42
N ASP A 65 16.04 -6.90 -9.19
CA ASP A 65 16.00 -5.51 -9.65
C ASP A 65 14.87 -5.30 -10.66
N ALA A 66 14.67 -6.25 -11.58
CA ALA A 66 13.56 -6.20 -12.52
C ALA A 66 12.21 -6.35 -11.82
N VAL A 67 12.10 -7.25 -10.83
CA VAL A 67 10.88 -7.43 -10.01
C VAL A 67 10.55 -6.15 -9.25
N HIS A 68 11.54 -5.57 -8.56
CA HIS A 68 11.38 -4.33 -7.82
C HIS A 68 10.92 -3.17 -8.73
N THR A 69 11.59 -3.01 -9.88
CA THR A 69 11.28 -1.97 -10.86
C THR A 69 9.86 -2.13 -11.43
N ALA A 70 9.50 -3.33 -11.86
CA ALA A 70 8.18 -3.63 -12.41
C ALA A 70 7.07 -3.41 -11.39
N ARG A 71 7.26 -3.86 -10.14
CA ARG A 71 6.27 -3.70 -9.08
C ARG A 71 6.11 -2.23 -8.68
N ARG A 72 7.20 -1.48 -8.52
CA ARG A 72 7.13 -0.04 -8.22
C ARG A 72 6.45 0.74 -9.33
N PHE A 73 6.75 0.44 -10.59
CA PHE A 73 6.05 1.01 -11.73
C PHE A 73 4.54 0.74 -11.64
N ALA A 74 4.16 -0.52 -11.43
CA ALA A 74 2.75 -0.90 -11.36
C ALA A 74 1.99 -0.18 -10.25
N VAL A 75 2.58 -0.10 -9.06
CA VAL A 75 2.00 0.60 -7.91
C VAL A 75 1.79 2.09 -8.23
N LYS A 76 2.81 2.77 -8.77
CA LYS A 76 2.72 4.20 -9.12
C LYS A 76 1.68 4.49 -10.20
N GLU A 77 1.62 3.67 -11.24
CA GLU A 77 0.65 3.84 -12.33
C GLU A 77 -0.79 3.67 -11.85
N ILE A 78 -1.05 2.67 -11.00
CA ILE A 78 -2.36 2.48 -10.36
C ILE A 78 -2.69 3.67 -9.46
N ALA A 79 -1.74 4.07 -8.60
CA ALA A 79 -1.93 5.17 -7.67
C ALA A 79 -2.24 6.50 -8.40
N SER A 80 -1.51 6.78 -9.48
CA SER A 80 -1.70 8.00 -10.28
C SER A 80 -3.05 7.98 -11.00
N THR A 81 -3.39 6.86 -11.63
CA THR A 81 -4.62 6.71 -12.42
C THR A 81 -5.89 6.70 -11.56
N LEU A 82 -5.82 6.11 -10.36
CA LEU A 82 -6.94 5.97 -9.42
C LEU A 82 -6.86 6.96 -8.26
N ARG A 83 -6.05 8.02 -8.39
CA ARG A 83 -5.71 8.93 -7.29
C ARG A 83 -6.95 9.40 -6.53
N LYS A 84 -7.93 9.95 -7.25
CA LYS A 84 -9.15 10.49 -6.64
C LYS A 84 -9.92 9.42 -5.85
N GLU A 85 -10.14 8.27 -6.47
CA GLU A 85 -10.88 7.17 -5.84
C GLU A 85 -10.15 6.62 -4.60
N LEU A 86 -8.82 6.55 -4.63
CA LEU A 86 -8.02 6.13 -3.48
C LEU A 86 -8.11 7.14 -2.34
N PHE A 87 -8.10 8.45 -2.64
CA PHE A 87 -8.32 9.50 -1.64
C PHE A 87 -9.72 9.39 -1.01
N ASP A 88 -10.75 9.22 -1.83
CA ASP A 88 -12.12 9.02 -1.36
C ASP A 88 -12.24 7.76 -0.49
N ALA A 89 -11.57 6.67 -0.88
CA ALA A 89 -11.52 5.45 -0.10
C ALA A 89 -10.82 5.63 1.25
N VAL A 90 -9.72 6.38 1.33
CA VAL A 90 -9.10 6.69 2.63
C VAL A 90 -10.07 7.48 3.50
N LYS A 91 -10.61 8.59 2.98
CA LYS A 91 -11.49 9.50 3.71
C LYS A 91 -12.75 8.81 4.23
N ASN A 92 -13.43 8.03 3.39
CA ASN A 92 -14.68 7.35 3.74
C ASN A 92 -14.48 6.18 4.71
N ASN A 93 -13.24 5.72 4.88
CA ASN A 93 -12.90 4.62 5.77
C ASN A 93 -12.07 5.08 6.96
N CYS A 94 -11.96 6.37 7.24
CA CYS A 94 -11.47 6.89 8.52
C CYS A 94 -12.55 6.75 9.61
N SER A 95 -12.14 6.52 10.85
CA SER A 95 -13.05 6.50 12.00
C SER A 95 -12.32 7.00 13.24
N ASN A 96 -13.03 7.77 14.06
CA ASN A 96 -12.59 8.21 15.38
C ASN A 96 -13.23 7.39 16.50
N GLU A 97 -13.96 6.33 16.16
CA GLU A 97 -14.61 5.45 17.12
C GLU A 97 -13.58 4.61 17.89
N ALA A 98 -13.98 4.15 19.07
CA ALA A 98 -13.16 3.21 19.83
C ALA A 98 -12.89 1.95 19.03
N TYR A 99 -11.71 1.37 19.22
CA TYR A 99 -11.34 0.14 18.53
C TYR A 99 -12.31 -1.00 18.87
N VAL A 100 -12.91 -1.59 17.83
CA VAL A 100 -13.70 -2.82 17.92
C VAL A 100 -13.08 -3.90 17.04
N PHE A 101 -12.96 -5.11 17.61
CA PHE A 101 -12.56 -6.31 16.89
C PHE A 101 -13.80 -6.97 16.27
N ASN A 102 -14.20 -6.49 15.10
CA ASN A 102 -15.24 -7.10 14.27
C ASN A 102 -14.88 -7.01 12.78
N HIS A 103 -15.55 -7.82 11.97
CA HIS A 103 -15.28 -7.93 10.53
C HIS A 103 -15.42 -6.58 9.82
N GLU A 104 -16.49 -5.83 10.09
CA GLU A 104 -16.74 -4.54 9.44
C GLU A 104 -15.61 -3.53 9.65
N ASN A 105 -15.13 -3.40 10.90
CA ASN A 105 -14.01 -2.51 11.21
C ASN A 105 -12.69 -3.02 10.64
N MET A 106 -12.47 -4.33 10.60
CA MET A 106 -11.30 -4.92 9.95
C MET A 106 -11.30 -4.64 8.45
N ALA A 107 -12.42 -4.86 7.77
CA ALA A 107 -12.61 -4.62 6.35
C ALA A 107 -12.42 -3.14 5.99
N ARG A 108 -13.00 -2.23 6.78
CA ARG A 108 -12.77 -0.77 6.66
C ARG A 108 -11.28 -0.41 6.73
N ARG A 109 -10.58 -0.91 7.76
CA ARG A 109 -9.15 -0.64 7.95
C ARG A 109 -8.30 -1.23 6.84
N ALA A 110 -8.61 -2.44 6.38
CA ALA A 110 -7.91 -3.09 5.28
C ALA A 110 -7.96 -2.23 4.00
N LEU A 111 -9.16 -1.77 3.62
CA LEU A 111 -9.32 -0.91 2.45
C LEU A 111 -8.61 0.44 2.61
N LYS A 112 -8.76 1.10 3.77
CA LYS A 112 -8.05 2.35 4.05
C LYS A 112 -6.54 2.18 3.91
N ASN A 113 -5.98 1.16 4.53
CA ASN A 113 -4.53 0.95 4.60
C ASN A 113 -3.94 0.63 3.22
N VAL A 114 -4.61 -0.19 2.42
CA VAL A 114 -4.19 -0.47 1.04
C VAL A 114 -4.22 0.81 0.20
N SER A 115 -5.30 1.59 0.29
CA SER A 115 -5.42 2.86 -0.44
C SER A 115 -4.36 3.88 -0.03
N LEU A 116 -4.08 3.99 1.28
CA LEU A 116 -3.04 4.87 1.81
C LEU A 116 -1.64 4.47 1.30
N GLY A 117 -1.37 3.16 1.23
CA GLY A 117 -0.11 2.63 0.69
C GLY A 117 0.11 3.03 -0.77
N TYR A 118 -0.93 2.96 -1.61
CA TYR A 118 -0.87 3.45 -3.00
C TYR A 118 -0.61 4.95 -3.06
N LEU A 119 -1.38 5.76 -2.33
CA LEU A 119 -1.22 7.22 -2.34
C LEU A 119 0.19 7.64 -1.91
N ALA A 120 0.76 6.99 -0.89
CA ALA A 120 2.11 7.30 -0.43
C ALA A 120 3.18 7.04 -1.51
N SER A 121 2.97 6.09 -2.42
CA SER A 121 3.91 5.80 -3.52
C SER A 121 4.08 6.95 -4.52
N LEU A 122 3.11 7.89 -4.55
CA LEU A 122 3.16 9.10 -5.37
C LEU A 122 4.15 10.14 -4.82
N ASN A 123 4.53 10.03 -3.54
CA ASN A 123 5.41 10.97 -2.85
C ASN A 123 4.92 12.44 -2.93
N GLU A 124 3.61 12.64 -2.92
CA GLU A 124 2.98 13.96 -2.90
C GLU A 124 2.82 14.45 -1.45
N LEU A 125 2.91 15.77 -1.26
CA LEU A 125 2.74 16.38 0.07
C LEU A 125 1.38 16.06 0.69
N GLU A 126 0.32 16.04 -0.11
CA GLU A 126 -1.04 15.75 0.37
C GLU A 126 -1.18 14.29 0.87
N ALA A 127 -0.72 13.32 0.08
CA ALA A 127 -0.74 11.91 0.45
C ALA A 127 0.14 11.63 1.69
N THR A 128 1.30 12.29 1.75
CA THR A 128 2.22 12.19 2.88
C THR A 128 1.61 12.81 4.15
N GLY A 129 0.91 13.93 4.01
CA GLY A 129 0.16 14.56 5.10
C GLY A 129 -0.95 13.67 5.65
N LEU A 130 -1.68 12.95 4.78
CA LEU A 130 -2.68 11.98 5.23
C LEU A 130 -2.06 10.84 6.04
N ALA A 131 -0.97 10.25 5.56
CA ALA A 131 -0.29 9.17 6.29
C ALA A 131 0.25 9.65 7.65
N LEU A 132 0.81 10.87 7.69
CA LEU A 132 1.28 11.44 8.95
C LEU A 132 0.15 11.73 9.93
N ASN A 133 -0.98 12.25 9.44
CA ASN A 133 -2.16 12.46 10.28
C ASN A 133 -2.63 11.13 10.88
N GLU A 134 -2.81 10.11 10.05
CA GLU A 134 -3.22 8.77 10.48
C GLU A 134 -2.27 8.20 11.53
N TYR A 135 -0.95 8.30 11.31
CA TYR A 135 0.07 7.84 12.26
C TYR A 135 -0.05 8.50 13.65
N ASN A 136 -0.41 9.79 13.68
CA ASN A 136 -0.49 10.56 14.92
C ASN A 136 -1.84 10.43 15.64
N THR A 137 -2.94 10.17 14.91
CA THR A 137 -4.30 10.19 15.48
C THR A 137 -4.87 8.80 15.75
N THR A 138 -4.38 7.74 15.10
CA THR A 138 -4.91 6.40 15.32
C THR A 138 -4.63 5.88 16.73
N THR A 139 -5.60 5.16 17.28
CA THR A 139 -5.51 4.46 18.56
C THR A 139 -5.19 2.97 18.41
N ASN A 140 -5.02 2.48 17.17
CA ASN A 140 -4.79 1.07 16.86
C ASN A 140 -3.45 0.88 16.12
N MET A 141 -2.65 -0.07 16.62
CA MET A 141 -1.38 -0.48 16.03
C MET A 141 -1.46 -0.87 14.55
N THR A 142 -2.57 -1.47 14.10
CA THR A 142 -2.72 -1.89 12.69
C THR A 142 -2.67 -0.70 11.74
N GLU A 143 -3.33 0.40 12.11
CA GLU A 143 -3.34 1.63 11.32
C GLU A 143 -2.03 2.40 11.50
N GLN A 144 -1.48 2.42 12.73
CA GLN A 144 -0.19 3.10 12.98
C GLN A 144 0.95 2.48 12.18
N ILE A 145 1.03 1.14 12.12
CA ILE A 145 2.03 0.42 11.34
C ILE A 145 1.81 0.62 9.84
N ALA A 146 0.56 0.60 9.36
CA ALA A 146 0.26 0.85 7.95
C ALA A 146 0.67 2.26 7.52
N ALA A 147 0.38 3.27 8.35
CA ALA A 147 0.78 4.65 8.11
C ALA A 147 2.31 4.81 8.13
N LEU A 148 3.00 4.14 9.06
CA LEU A 148 4.46 4.11 9.10
C LEU A 148 5.05 3.47 7.84
N ALA A 149 4.50 2.34 7.41
CA ALA A 149 4.94 1.66 6.18
C ALA A 149 4.72 2.54 4.95
N ALA A 150 3.61 3.29 4.91
CA ALA A 150 3.34 4.28 3.86
C ALA A 150 4.40 5.40 3.85
N ILE A 151 4.71 5.99 5.01
CA ILE A 151 5.73 7.06 5.14
C ILE A 151 7.13 6.53 4.79
N SER A 152 7.46 5.30 5.19
CA SER A 152 8.80 4.73 5.07
C SER A 152 9.22 4.40 3.64
N GLN A 153 8.27 4.36 2.71
CA GLN A 153 8.52 4.19 1.27
C GLN A 153 9.23 5.40 0.65
N ASN A 154 9.12 6.58 1.28
CA ASN A 154 9.67 7.83 0.75
C ASN A 154 10.90 8.26 1.56
N SER A 155 11.94 8.69 0.86
CA SER A 155 13.15 9.24 1.49
C SER A 155 12.87 10.62 2.10
N GLY A 156 13.64 10.98 3.13
CA GLY A 156 13.65 12.34 3.70
C GLY A 156 13.45 12.39 5.21
N ASP A 157 13.49 13.60 5.75
CA ASP A 157 13.44 13.88 7.19
C ASP A 157 12.19 13.32 7.86
N LEU A 158 11.05 13.36 7.16
CA LEU A 158 9.79 12.87 7.72
C LEU A 158 9.86 11.37 8.02
N ARG A 159 10.43 10.57 7.12
CA ARG A 159 10.66 9.15 7.34
C ARG A 159 11.53 8.93 8.57
N THR A 160 12.68 9.59 8.65
CA THR A 160 13.60 9.44 9.78
C THR A 160 12.93 9.83 11.10
N LYS A 161 12.25 10.98 11.16
CA LYS A 161 11.56 11.45 12.36
C LYS A 161 10.44 10.49 12.80
N THR A 162 9.67 9.97 11.85
CA THR A 162 8.54 9.08 12.16
C THR A 162 9.03 7.71 12.65
N LEU A 163 10.06 7.15 12.00
CA LEU A 163 10.70 5.90 12.44
C LEU A 163 11.29 6.03 13.86
N SER A 164 12.02 7.12 14.14
CA SER A 164 12.58 7.36 15.48
C SER A 164 11.47 7.53 16.53
N LYS A 165 10.38 8.23 16.20
CA LYS A 165 9.25 8.41 17.11
C LYS A 165 8.58 7.08 17.46
N LEU A 166 8.39 6.17 16.50
CA LEU A 166 7.83 4.85 16.80
C LEU A 166 8.76 4.06 17.73
N TYR A 167 10.04 4.03 17.42
CA TYR A 167 11.03 3.31 18.23
C TYR A 167 11.03 3.84 19.66
N GLU A 168 11.09 5.15 19.87
CA GLU A 168 11.06 5.73 21.22
C GLU A 168 9.77 5.40 21.99
N GLN A 169 8.63 5.38 21.29
CA GLN A 169 7.34 5.01 21.89
C GLN A 169 7.30 3.53 22.32
N TRP A 170 7.88 2.63 21.53
CA TRP A 170 7.68 1.18 21.66
C TRP A 170 8.93 0.36 21.97
N LYS A 171 10.09 0.98 22.22
CA LYS A 171 11.37 0.29 22.49
C LYS A 171 11.36 -0.71 23.65
N LYS A 172 10.36 -0.64 24.53
CA LYS A 172 10.18 -1.59 25.64
C LYS A 172 9.25 -2.76 25.30
N ASP A 173 8.60 -2.72 24.14
CA ASP A 173 7.75 -3.78 23.61
C ASP A 173 8.50 -4.50 22.47
N SER A 174 8.94 -5.72 22.76
CA SER A 174 9.72 -6.54 21.81
C SER A 174 8.92 -6.91 20.57
N LEU A 175 7.61 -7.08 20.66
CA LEU A 175 6.77 -7.45 19.52
C LEU A 175 6.62 -6.28 18.56
N VAL A 176 6.45 -5.06 19.07
CA VAL A 176 6.36 -3.86 18.24
C VAL A 176 7.72 -3.50 17.65
N THR A 177 8.79 -3.65 18.41
CA THR A 177 10.16 -3.43 17.92
C THR A 177 10.49 -4.38 16.76
N ASN A 178 10.10 -5.66 16.83
CA ASN A 178 10.26 -6.59 15.71
C ASN A 178 9.53 -6.12 14.44
N LYS A 179 8.32 -5.53 14.57
CA LYS A 179 7.58 -4.97 13.43
C LYS A 179 8.21 -3.69 12.87
N TRP A 180 9.02 -2.98 13.66
CA TRP A 180 9.76 -1.82 13.20
C TRP A 180 11.03 -2.21 12.42
N ILE A 181 11.64 -3.34 12.76
CA ILE A 181 12.84 -3.88 12.09
C ILE A 181 12.48 -4.51 10.73
N ALA A 182 11.32 -5.17 10.64
CA ALA A 182 10.83 -5.88 9.46
C ALA A 182 10.42 -4.95 8.31
#